data_AF-A0A6I3BMR0-F1
#
_entry.id   AF-A0A6I3BMR0-F1
#
_cell.length_a   1.000
_cell.length_b   1.000
_cell.length_c   1.000
_cell.angle_alpha   90.00
_cell.angle_beta   90.00
_cell.angle_gamma   90.00
#
_symmetry.space_group_name_H-M   'P 1'
#
loop_
_entity.id
_entity.type
_entity.pdbx_description
1 polymer ?
#
loop_
_entity_poly.entity_id
_entity_poly.type
_entity_poly.pdbx_seq_one_letter_code
_entity_poly.pdbx_strand_id
1 'polypeptide(L)' 'MINNYRFGAYALLAIGLINLRYQTGNANNLNTSSVLVGLGIIGLLITFIPPFKSFLLRKSIKITALIIFCAAIVYGFAI' A
#
# COMPACT_ATOMS: atom_id res chain seq x y z
N MET A 1 0.16 16.51 2.57
CA MET A 1 1.38 16.66 1.75
C MET A 1 1.55 15.41 0.89
N ILE A 2 2.26 15.46 -0.26
CA ILE A 2 2.45 14.28 -1.13
C ILE A 2 3.26 13.17 -0.43
N ASN A 3 4.12 13.56 0.53
CA ASN A 3 4.99 12.64 1.25
C ASN A 3 4.21 11.58 2.07
N ASN A 4 3.01 11.90 2.53
CA ASN A 4 2.16 10.96 3.27
C ASN A 4 1.75 9.76 2.41
N TYR A 5 1.54 9.97 1.11
CA TYR A 5 1.26 8.88 0.17
C TYR A 5 2.46 7.96 0.01
N ARG A 6 3.67 8.53 -0.07
CA ARG A 6 4.92 7.76 -0.14
C ARG A 6 5.14 6.95 1.11
N PHE A 7 4.94 7.54 2.29
CA PHE A 7 5.04 6.81 3.55
C PHE A 7 4.04 5.65 3.65
N GLY A 8 2.78 5.87 3.26
CA GLY A 8 1.79 4.78 3.20
C GLY A 8 2.22 3.67 2.22
N ALA A 9 2.72 4.05 1.04
CA ALA A 9 3.21 3.10 0.06
C ALA A 9 4.42 2.29 0.56
N TYR A 10 5.38 2.94 1.23
CA TYR A 10 6.52 2.25 1.86
C TYR A 10 6.09 1.30 2.96
N ALA A 11 5.10 1.68 3.77
CA ALA A 11 4.54 0.80 4.78
C ALA A 11 3.91 -0.45 4.17
N LEU A 12 3.11 -0.32 3.09
CA LEU A 12 2.52 -1.49 2.42
C LEU A 12 3.57 -2.39 1.77
N LEU A 13 4.60 -1.82 1.14
CA LEU A 13 5.75 -2.57 0.63
C LEU A 13 6.44 -3.37 1.74
N ALA A 14 6.73 -2.71 2.88
CA ALA A 14 7.38 -3.34 4.00
C ALA A 14 6.55 -4.49 4.57
N ILE A 15 5.25 -4.27 4.81
CA ILE A 15 4.34 -5.32 5.33
C ILE A 15 4.30 -6.52 4.36
N GLY A 16 4.13 -6.29 3.06
CA GLY A 16 4.10 -7.37 2.08
C GLY A 16 5.39 -8.19 2.04
N LEU A 17 6.55 -7.53 2.06
CA LEU A 17 7.85 -8.22 2.06
C LEU A 17 8.14 -8.94 3.38
N ILE A 18 7.75 -8.36 4.52
CA ILE A 18 7.86 -8.99 5.84
C ILE A 18 6.97 -10.24 5.88
N ASN A 19 5.70 -10.14 5.50
CA ASN A 19 4.79 -11.28 5.48
C ASN A 19 5.32 -12.42 4.59
N LEU A 20 5.82 -12.09 3.40
CA LEU A 20 6.39 -13.08 2.49
C LEU A 20 7.49 -13.91 3.15
N ARG A 21 8.34 -13.28 3.96
CA ARG A 21 9.44 -13.94 4.68
C ARG A 21 8.97 -14.68 5.94
N TYR A 22 8.04 -14.12 6.71
CA TYR A 22 7.73 -14.61 8.06
C TYR A 22 6.51 -15.52 8.14
N GLN A 23 5.62 -15.50 7.15
CA GLN A 23 4.44 -16.38 7.08
C GLN A 23 4.68 -17.59 6.17
N THR A 24 5.92 -18.06 6.05
CA THR A 24 6.25 -19.24 5.25
C THR A 24 5.51 -20.47 5.79
N GLY A 25 4.89 -21.25 4.89
CA GLY A 25 4.05 -22.40 5.25
C GLY A 25 2.54 -22.11 5.24
N ASN A 26 2.13 -20.84 5.21
CA ASN A 26 0.74 -20.47 4.92
C ASN A 26 0.50 -20.46 3.40
N ALA A 27 -0.47 -21.25 2.93
CA ALA A 27 -0.80 -21.38 1.51
C ALA A 27 -1.18 -20.03 0.85
N ASN A 28 -1.76 -19.11 1.61
CA ASN A 28 -2.19 -17.81 1.10
C ASN A 28 -1.12 -16.72 1.20
N ASN A 29 0.02 -16.96 1.86
CA ASN A 29 1.03 -15.93 2.09
C ASN A 29 1.50 -15.27 0.78
N LEU A 30 1.87 -16.07 -0.22
CA LEU A 30 2.35 -15.53 -1.49
C LEU A 30 1.34 -14.58 -2.13
N ASN A 31 0.06 -14.95 -2.13
CA ASN A 31 -1.00 -14.15 -2.73
C ASN A 31 -1.22 -12.84 -1.95
N THR A 32 -1.43 -12.93 -0.64
CA THR A 32 -1.70 -11.75 0.19
C THR A 32 -0.51 -10.79 0.20
N SER A 33 0.71 -11.30 0.35
CA SER A 33 1.94 -10.52 0.31
C SER A 33 2.15 -9.83 -1.05
N SER A 34 1.85 -10.52 -2.16
CA SER A 34 1.96 -9.94 -3.50
C SER A 34 0.98 -8.78 -3.72
N VAL A 35 -0.25 -8.90 -3.20
CA VAL A 35 -1.23 -7.81 -3.27
C VAL A 35 -0.73 -6.57 -2.52
N LEU A 36 -0.18 -6.73 -1.31
CA LEU A 36 0.36 -5.61 -0.53
C LEU A 36 1.56 -4.94 -1.22
N VAL A 37 2.47 -5.75 -1.77
CA VAL A 37 3.60 -5.25 -2.55
C VAL A 37 3.10 -4.50 -3.78
N GLY A 38 2.15 -5.07 -4.53
CA GLY A 38 1.56 -4.42 -5.70
C GLY A 38 0.92 -3.07 -5.38
N LEU A 39 0.11 -3.00 -4.33
CA LEU A 39 -0.50 -1.74 -3.86
C LEU A 39 0.56 -0.71 -3.45
N GLY A 40 1.61 -1.15 -2.74
CA GLY A 40 2.74 -0.31 -2.37
C GLY A 40 3.50 0.24 -3.58
N ILE A 41 3.82 -0.59 -4.57
CA ILE A 41 4.49 -0.16 -5.80
C ILE A 41 3.63 0.85 -6.56
N ILE A 42 2.35 0.53 -6.82
CA ILE A 42 1.44 1.40 -7.57
C ILE A 42 1.26 2.74 -6.84
N GLY A 43 1.00 2.68 -5.53
CA GLY A 43 0.84 3.85 -4.68
C GLY A 43 2.09 4.72 -4.62
N LEU A 44 3.28 4.14 -4.71
CA LEU A 44 4.54 4.89 -4.74
C LEU A 44 4.76 5.55 -6.11
N LEU A 45 4.64 4.78 -7.19
CA LEU A 45 4.90 5.24 -8.56
C LEU A 45 4.01 6.41 -8.96
N ILE A 46 2.71 6.37 -8.62
CA ILE A 46 1.78 7.46 -8.94
C ILE A 46 2.18 8.80 -8.29
N THR A 47 2.94 8.79 -7.18
CA THR A 47 3.42 10.03 -6.54
C THR A 47 4.53 10.74 -7.30
N PHE A 48 5.15 10.09 -8.29
CA PHE A 48 6.21 10.66 -9.11
C PHE A 48 5.71 11.20 -10.45
N ILE A 49 4.46 10.92 -10.82
CA ILE A 49 3.87 11.34 -12.08
C ILE A 49 3.23 12.73 -11.90
N PRO A 50 3.79 13.81 -12.49
CA PRO A 50 3.36 15.19 -12.20
C PRO A 50 1.87 15.46 -12.45
N PRO A 51 1.23 14.94 -13.52
CA PRO A 51 -0.21 15.08 -13.74
C PRO A 51 -1.09 14.61 -12.58
N PHE A 52 -0.69 13.57 -11.85
CA PHE A 52 -1.48 13.03 -10.74
C PHE A 52 -1.33 13.81 -9.44
N LYS A 53 -0.37 14.74 -9.34
CA LYS A 53 -0.14 15.52 -8.12
C LYS A 53 -1.38 16.33 -7.70
N SER A 54 -2.03 17.01 -8.64
CA SER A 54 -3.22 17.81 -8.35
C SER A 54 -4.42 16.93 -7.93
N PHE A 55 -4.53 15.75 -8.53
CA PHE A 55 -5.53 14.74 -8.18
C PHE A 55 -5.33 14.21 -6.76
N LEU A 56 -4.11 13.79 -6.41
CA LEU A 56 -3.75 13.29 -5.08
C LEU A 56 -3.87 14.35 -3.98
N LEU A 57 -3.83 15.64 -4.30
CA LEU A 57 -3.98 16.69 -3.30
C LEU A 57 -5.44 16.97 -2.90
N ARG A 58 -6.42 16.45 -3.65
CA ARG A 58 -7.86 16.60 -3.34
C ARG A 58 -8.20 15.97 -1.98
N LYS A 59 -9.08 16.63 -1.21
CA LYS A 59 -9.48 16.16 0.14
C LYS A 59 -10.14 14.78 0.10
N SER A 60 -11.03 14.55 -0.88
CA SER A 60 -11.68 13.25 -1.08
C SER A 60 -10.66 12.14 -1.31
N ILE A 61 -9.70 12.36 -2.21
CA ILE A 61 -8.66 11.38 -2.54
C ILE A 61 -7.75 11.07 -1.34
N LYS A 62 -7.46 12.05 -0.48
CA LYS A 62 -6.73 11.81 0.78
C LYS A 62 -7.49 10.87 1.72
N ILE A 63 -8.79 11.11 1.89
CA ILE A 63 -9.63 10.28 2.77
C ILE A 63 -9.76 8.87 2.18
N THR A 64 -10.06 8.75 0.88
CA THR A 64 -10.16 7.46 0.21
C THR A 64 -8.84 6.68 0.29
N ALA A 65 -7.70 7.34 0.04
CA ALA A 65 -6.39 6.69 0.15
C ALA A 65 -6.08 6.22 1.57
N LEU A 66 -6.47 6.99 2.60
CA LEU A 66 -6.33 6.58 3.99
C LEU A 66 -7.19 5.34 4.31
N ILE A 67 -8.43 5.31 3.84
CA ILE A 67 -9.33 4.16 4.03
C ILE A 67 -8.74 2.91 3.35
N ILE A 68 -8.28 3.04 2.11
CA ILE A 68 -7.61 1.95 1.37
C ILE A 68 -6.36 1.48 2.12
N PHE A 69 -5.55 2.41 2.63
CA PHE A 69 -4.36 2.08 3.40
C PHE A 69 -4.70 1.28 4.67
N CYS A 70 -5.66 1.74 5.46
CA CYS A 70 -6.11 1.01 6.65
C CYS A 70 -6.67 -0.38 6.30
N ALA A 71 -7.48 -0.48 5.25
CA ALA A 71 -8.02 -1.76 4.78
C ALA A 71 -6.93 -2.72 4.33
N ALA A 72 -5.91 -2.22 3.62
CA ALA A 72 -4.77 -3.02 3.19
C ALA A 72 -3.93 -3.53 4.37
N ILE A 73 -3.74 -2.71 5.42
CA ILE A 73 -3.09 -3.16 6.66
C ILE A 73 -3.89 -4.31 7.27
N VAL A 74 -5.20 -4.14 7.48
CA VAL A 74 -6.06 -5.19 8.07
C VAL A 74 -6.00 -6.47 7.23
N TYR A 75 -6.07 -6.34 5.91
CA TYR A 75 -5.92 -7.46 4.98
C TYR A 75 -4.59 -8.20 5.14
N GLY A 76 -3.49 -7.48 5.37
CA GLY A 76 -2.17 -8.07 5.61
C GLY A 76 -2.02 -8.78 6.95
N PHE A 77 -2.86 -8.48 7.94
CA PHE A 77 -2.87 -9.19 9.22
C PHE A 77 -3.87 -10.35 9.28
N ALA A 78 -4.82 -10.41 8.35
CA ALA A 78 -5.85 -11.45 8.30
C ALA A 78 -5.39 -12.78 7.68
N ILE A 79 -4.06 -13.03 7.65
CA ILE A 79 -3.43 -14.20 7.01
C ILE A 79 -3.14 -15.29 8.03
#